data_AF-A0A3P6E7B2-F1
#
_entry.id   AF-A0A3P6E7B2-F1
#
_cell.length_a   1.000
_cell.length_b   1.000
_cell.length_c   1.000
_cell.angle_alpha   90.00
_cell.angle_beta   90.00
_cell.angle_gamma   90.00
#
_symmetry.space_group_name_H-M   'P 1'
#
loop_
_entity.id
_entity.type
_entity.pdbx_description
1 polymer ?
#
loop_
_entity_poly.entity_id
_entity_poly.type
_entity_poly.pdbx_seq_one_letter_code
_entity_poly.pdbx_strand_id
1 'polypeptide(L)'
;MKHLVLFILVTAYFRPREACVKNRVLLHNELGPGKPLEFHCYSVNNDLGVKNLNFNATPYVIEFHDDWFFITTWDCLLRQGANMEYFYKVEVYRAGHRFIPKCGQIRVWTAKLDGIYFSRDLDTPPVLALLWSLG
;
A
#
# COMPACT_ATOMS: atom_id res chain seq x y z
N MET A 1 29.63 -37.30 -3.85
CA MET A 1 28.38 -37.15 -3.07
C MET A 1 28.47 -36.16 -1.91
N LYS A 2 29.63 -35.97 -1.23
CA LYS A 2 29.75 -35.00 -0.11
C LYS A 2 29.70 -33.52 -0.54
N HIS A 3 30.29 -33.17 -1.70
CA HIS A 3 30.27 -31.79 -2.23
C HIS A 3 28.90 -31.33 -2.71
N LEU A 4 28.06 -32.27 -3.19
CA LEU A 4 26.72 -31.99 -3.70
C LEU A 4 25.75 -31.64 -2.55
N VAL A 5 25.94 -32.28 -1.38
CA VAL A 5 25.22 -31.97 -0.14
C VAL A 5 25.59 -30.57 0.38
N LEU A 6 26.87 -30.19 0.29
CA LEU A 6 27.33 -28.86 0.69
C LEU A 6 26.73 -27.75 -0.20
N PHE A 7 26.66 -27.97 -1.51
CA PHE A 7 26.05 -27.01 -2.45
C PHE A 7 24.55 -26.83 -2.22
N ILE A 8 23.81 -27.90 -1.93
CA ILE A 8 22.36 -27.84 -1.61
C ILE A 8 22.12 -27.09 -0.30
N LEU A 9 23.00 -27.25 0.70
CA LEU A 9 22.93 -26.49 1.95
C LEU A 9 23.18 -25.00 1.70
N VAL A 10 24.23 -24.63 0.96
CA VAL A 10 24.58 -23.22 0.70
C VAL A 10 23.48 -22.48 -0.08
N THR A 11 22.81 -23.13 -1.04
CA THR A 11 21.68 -22.51 -1.77
C THR A 11 20.40 -22.44 -0.94
N ALA A 12 20.18 -23.35 0.02
CA ALA A 12 19.05 -23.29 0.96
C ALA A 12 19.19 -22.16 2.00
N TYR A 13 20.41 -21.69 2.28
CA TYR A 13 20.67 -20.54 3.16
C TYR A 13 20.57 -19.18 2.46
N PHE A 14 20.56 -19.12 1.12
CA PHE A 14 20.16 -17.92 0.41
C PHE A 14 18.65 -17.74 0.58
N ARG A 15 18.27 -17.11 1.70
CA ARG A 15 16.88 -16.75 2.00
C ARG A 15 16.36 -15.89 0.84
N PRO A 16 15.39 -16.37 0.03
CA PRO A 16 14.83 -15.60 -1.08
C PRO A 16 14.19 -14.27 -0.65
N ARG A 17 13.96 -14.10 0.67
CA ARG A 17 13.42 -12.88 1.28
C ARG A 17 14.29 -11.64 1.05
N GLU A 18 15.63 -11.76 0.98
CA GLU A 18 16.49 -10.57 0.77
C GLU A 18 16.55 -10.14 -0.70
N ALA A 19 16.25 -11.03 -1.65
CA ALA A 19 16.28 -10.69 -3.08
C ALA A 19 15.02 -9.95 -3.57
N CYS A 20 13.90 -10.07 -2.86
CA CYS A 20 12.63 -9.45 -3.25
C CYS A 20 12.52 -8.03 -2.66
N VAL A 21 12.55 -7.01 -3.52
CA VAL A 21 12.30 -5.62 -3.09
C VAL A 21 10.89 -5.49 -2.51
N LYS A 22 10.73 -4.73 -1.43
CA LYS A 22 9.43 -4.46 -0.79
C LYS A 22 8.45 -3.81 -1.76
N ASN A 23 7.18 -4.21 -1.64
CA ASN A 23 6.06 -3.48 -2.23
C ASN A 23 5.78 -2.23 -1.40
N ARG A 24 5.27 -1.18 -2.07
CA ARG A 24 5.02 0.13 -1.47
C ARG A 24 3.64 0.64 -1.87
N VAL A 25 2.85 1.05 -0.89
CA VAL A 25 1.66 1.87 -1.09
C VAL A 25 1.99 3.28 -0.61
N LEU A 26 1.79 4.27 -1.46
CA LEU A 26 1.99 5.69 -1.14
C LEU A 26 0.63 6.37 -1.04
N LEU A 27 0.39 7.04 0.08
CA LEU A 27 -0.79 7.87 0.29
C LEU A 27 -0.39 9.34 0.20
N HIS A 28 -1.07 10.09 -0.67
CA HIS A 28 -0.89 11.52 -0.86
C HIS A 28 -2.16 12.27 -0.44
N ASN A 29 -1.96 13.46 0.12
CA ASN A 29 -3.03 14.40 0.40
C ASN A 29 -2.91 15.66 -0.47
N GLU A 30 -3.84 15.80 -1.41
CA GLU A 30 -4.04 16.97 -2.28
C GLU A 30 -5.44 17.59 -2.08
N LEU A 31 -6.03 17.46 -0.89
CA LEU A 31 -7.33 18.05 -0.54
C LEU A 31 -7.30 19.59 -0.47
N GLY A 32 -6.11 20.17 -0.39
CA GLY A 32 -5.88 21.62 -0.29
C GLY A 32 -5.46 22.08 1.10
N PRO A 33 -5.00 23.34 1.24
CA PRO A 33 -4.49 23.86 2.51
C PRO A 33 -5.48 23.72 3.68
N GLY A 34 -4.98 23.30 4.84
CA GLY A 34 -5.77 23.16 6.06
C GLY A 34 -6.73 21.96 6.09
N LYS A 35 -6.70 21.08 5.08
CA LYS A 35 -7.56 19.91 4.99
C LYS A 35 -6.73 18.63 5.20
N PRO A 36 -6.66 18.08 6.42
CA PRO A 36 -5.98 16.81 6.65
C PRO A 36 -6.78 15.65 6.05
N LEU A 37 -6.05 14.67 5.54
CA LEU A 37 -6.58 13.35 5.20
C LEU A 37 -6.42 12.45 6.43
N GLU A 38 -7.52 11.99 7.01
CA GLU A 38 -7.48 10.90 8.00
C GLU A 38 -7.44 9.56 7.26
N PHE A 39 -6.63 8.63 7.74
CA PHE A 39 -6.60 7.28 7.22
C PHE A 39 -6.38 6.25 8.30
N HIS A 40 -7.02 5.09 8.14
CA HIS A 40 -6.79 3.89 8.94
C HIS A 40 -6.55 2.73 8.00
N CYS A 41 -5.29 2.30 7.93
CA CYS A 41 -4.87 1.24 7.02
C CYS A 41 -4.48 -0.02 7.78
N TYR A 42 -4.91 -1.16 7.26
CA TYR A 42 -4.63 -2.44 7.86
C TYR A 42 -4.53 -3.55 6.79
N SER A 43 -3.83 -4.60 7.17
CA SER A 43 -3.75 -5.90 6.53
C SER A 43 -4.11 -6.96 7.57
N VAL A 44 -4.27 -8.22 7.17
CA VAL A 44 -4.73 -9.33 8.03
C VAL A 44 -4.04 -9.36 9.39
N ASN A 45 -2.72 -9.17 9.42
CA ASN A 45 -1.90 -9.26 10.64
C ASN A 45 -1.24 -7.92 11.03
N ASN A 46 -1.63 -6.81 10.41
CA ASN A 46 -0.96 -5.53 10.63
C ASN A 46 -1.96 -4.38 10.59
N ASP A 47 -2.13 -3.68 11.69
CA ASP A 47 -2.96 -2.49 11.78
C ASP A 47 -2.06 -1.29 12.08
N LEU A 48 -2.10 -0.27 11.23
CA LEU A 48 -1.29 0.94 11.37
C LEU A 48 -1.94 1.99 12.29
N GLY A 49 -3.18 1.74 12.74
CA GLY A 49 -4.01 2.67 13.49
C GLY A 49 -4.51 3.84 12.65
N VAL A 50 -5.24 4.74 13.31
CA VAL A 50 -5.74 5.99 12.72
C VAL A 50 -4.61 7.02 12.70
N LYS A 51 -4.39 7.64 11.55
CA LYS A 51 -3.36 8.66 11.32
C LYS A 51 -3.94 9.81 10.48
N ASN A 52 -3.26 10.96 10.53
CA ASN A 52 -3.58 12.12 9.70
C ASN A 52 -2.39 12.47 8.81
N LEU A 53 -2.67 12.85 7.57
CA LEU A 53 -1.70 13.37 6.61
C LEU A 53 -2.10 14.78 6.19
N ASN A 54 -1.23 15.76 6.45
CA ASN A 54 -1.48 17.16 6.08
C ASN A 54 -1.27 17.39 4.57
N PHE A 55 -1.90 18.43 4.04
CA PHE A 55 -1.70 18.86 2.66
C PHE A 55 -0.23 19.17 2.38
N ASN A 56 0.30 18.69 1.24
CA ASN A 56 1.70 18.80 0.83
C ASN A 56 2.73 18.18 1.80
N ALA A 57 2.30 17.40 2.80
CA ALA A 57 3.24 16.61 3.58
C ALA A 57 3.89 15.51 2.73
N THR A 58 5.06 15.02 3.17
CA THR A 58 5.67 13.83 2.56
C THR A 58 4.67 12.67 2.53
N PRO A 59 4.53 11.94 1.41
CA PRO A 59 3.56 10.86 1.31
C PRO A 59 3.76 9.81 2.40
N TYR A 60 2.67 9.29 2.93
CA TYR A 60 2.75 8.18 3.86
C TYR A 60 3.04 6.89 3.09
N VAL A 61 4.09 6.17 3.46
CA VAL A 61 4.53 4.97 2.75
C VAL A 61 4.28 3.73 3.62
N ILE A 62 3.49 2.80 3.10
CA ILE A 62 3.33 1.46 3.67
C ILE A 62 4.26 0.53 2.90
N GLU A 63 5.24 -0.05 3.59
CA GLU A 63 6.21 -0.97 2.99
C GLU A 63 6.02 -2.39 3.53
N PHE A 64 5.94 -3.37 2.64
CA PHE A 64 5.66 -4.75 3.01
C PHE A 64 6.18 -5.73 1.95
N HIS A 65 6.21 -7.01 2.31
CA HIS A 65 6.34 -8.11 1.35
C HIS A 65 5.01 -8.83 1.22
N ASP A 66 4.77 -9.40 0.05
CA ASP A 66 3.68 -10.36 -0.10
C ASP A 66 3.93 -11.60 0.77
N ASP A 67 2.85 -12.10 1.36
CA ASP A 67 2.85 -13.35 2.09
C ASP A 67 2.89 -14.52 1.09
N TRP A 68 3.65 -15.55 1.44
CA TRP A 68 3.81 -16.73 0.57
C TRP A 68 2.61 -17.67 0.64
N PHE A 69 1.92 -17.67 1.78
CA PHE A 69 0.83 -18.57 2.10
C PHE A 69 -0.53 -17.89 2.01
N PHE A 70 -0.65 -16.57 2.09
CA PHE A 70 -1.92 -15.87 2.00
C PHE A 70 -1.87 -14.76 0.96
N ILE A 71 -3.02 -14.41 0.39
CA ILE A 71 -3.08 -13.24 -0.51
C ILE A 71 -2.93 -12.00 0.36
N THR A 72 -1.82 -11.27 0.17
CA THR A 72 -1.62 -10.00 0.85
C THR A 72 -2.58 -8.96 0.30
N THR A 73 -3.42 -8.43 1.18
CA THR A 73 -4.25 -7.27 0.90
C THR A 73 -3.94 -6.17 1.89
N TRP A 74 -4.13 -4.93 1.46
CA TRP A 74 -4.17 -3.77 2.33
C TRP A 74 -5.45 -3.01 2.05
N ASP A 75 -6.23 -2.80 3.10
CA ASP A 75 -7.40 -1.94 3.09
C ASP A 75 -7.07 -0.65 3.82
N CYS A 76 -7.59 0.47 3.33
CA CYS A 76 -7.53 1.76 4.01
C CYS A 76 -8.91 2.39 4.05
N LEU A 77 -9.37 2.78 5.24
CA LEU A 77 -10.44 3.75 5.38
C LEU A 77 -9.84 5.14 5.24
N LEU A 78 -10.19 5.86 4.18
CA LEU A 78 -9.77 7.24 3.93
C LEU A 78 -10.93 8.17 4.28
N ARG A 79 -10.66 9.29 4.98
CA ARG A 79 -11.68 10.24 5.40
C ARG A 79 -11.20 11.68 5.29
N GLN A 80 -12.13 12.59 4.98
CA GLN A 80 -11.89 14.03 4.91
C GLN A 80 -13.17 14.82 5.19
N GLY A 81 -13.05 16.15 5.28
CA GLY A 81 -14.15 17.05 5.65
C GLY A 81 -14.00 17.62 7.05
N ALA A 82 -14.92 18.48 7.46
CA ALA A 82 -14.83 19.18 8.75
C ALA A 82 -14.92 18.23 9.96
N ASN A 83 -15.63 17.12 9.78
CA ASN A 83 -15.88 16.06 10.78
C ASN A 83 -15.59 14.67 10.20
N MET A 84 -14.73 14.58 9.17
CA MET A 84 -14.43 13.32 8.48
C MET A 84 -15.70 12.64 7.91
N GLU A 85 -16.65 13.46 7.45
CA GLU A 85 -17.96 13.07 6.93
C GLU A 85 -17.89 12.46 5.53
N TYR A 86 -16.84 12.78 4.77
CA TYR A 86 -16.56 12.15 3.49
C TYR A 86 -15.60 11.00 3.71
N PHE A 87 -15.97 9.80 3.27
CA PHE A 87 -15.13 8.62 3.46
C PHE A 87 -15.21 7.63 2.30
N TYR A 88 -14.21 6.76 2.23
CA TYR A 88 -14.22 5.57 1.40
C TYR A 88 -13.31 4.50 1.99
N LYS A 89 -13.75 3.24 1.96
CA LYS A 89 -12.90 2.08 2.29
C LYS A 89 -12.34 1.48 1.01
N VAL A 90 -11.05 1.64 0.77
CA VAL A 90 -10.36 1.26 -0.45
C VAL A 90 -9.38 0.10 -0.22
N GLU A 91 -9.42 -0.90 -1.08
CA GLU A 91 -8.37 -1.93 -1.17
C GLU A 91 -7.17 -1.32 -1.91
N VAL A 92 -6.25 -0.71 -1.16
CA VAL A 92 -5.11 0.03 -1.74
C VAL A 92 -4.07 -0.87 -2.38
N TYR A 93 -4.06 -2.15 -2.00
CA TYR A 93 -3.24 -3.17 -2.60
C TYR A 93 -3.89 -4.55 -2.48
N ARG A 94 -3.75 -5.32 -3.55
CA ARG A 94 -4.04 -6.75 -3.56
C ARG A 94 -2.94 -7.48 -4.32
N ALA A 95 -2.34 -8.45 -3.66
CA ALA A 95 -1.38 -9.34 -4.28
C ALA A 95 -2.06 -10.14 -5.40
N GLY A 96 -1.27 -10.48 -6.42
CA GLY A 96 -1.69 -11.35 -7.49
C GLY A 96 -1.77 -12.82 -7.06
N HIS A 97 -1.46 -13.72 -7.99
CA HIS A 97 -1.52 -15.15 -7.75
C HIS A 97 -0.62 -15.60 -6.58
N ARG A 98 -1.18 -16.42 -5.68
CA ARG A 98 -0.61 -16.84 -4.38
C ARG A 98 0.79 -17.43 -4.44
N PHE A 99 1.18 -18.07 -5.56
CA PHE A 99 2.45 -18.77 -5.68
C PHE A 99 3.56 -17.97 -6.38
N ILE A 100 3.27 -16.74 -6.82
CA ILE A 100 4.25 -15.86 -7.46
C ILE A 100 4.14 -14.50 -6.77
N PRO A 101 4.82 -14.31 -5.62
CA PRO A 101 4.80 -13.02 -4.94
C PRO A 101 5.33 -11.94 -5.88
N LYS A 102 4.67 -10.78 -5.87
CA LYS A 102 5.17 -9.63 -6.60
C LYS A 102 6.18 -8.90 -5.72
N CYS A 103 7.24 -8.41 -6.35
CA CYS A 103 8.28 -7.61 -5.70
C CYS A 103 8.28 -6.21 -6.31
N GLY A 104 8.66 -5.22 -5.50
CA GLY A 104 8.85 -3.83 -5.94
C GLY A 104 7.62 -3.16 -6.53
N GLN A 105 6.40 -3.66 -6.26
CA GLN A 105 5.18 -3.02 -6.73
C GLN A 105 5.01 -1.67 -6.03
N ILE A 106 4.62 -0.66 -6.81
CA ILE A 106 4.24 0.64 -6.30
C ILE A 106 2.74 0.83 -6.52
N ARG A 107 2.04 1.40 -5.56
CA ARG A 107 0.65 1.83 -5.71
C ARG A 107 0.53 3.22 -5.11
N VAL A 108 0.09 4.19 -5.91
CA VAL A 108 -0.04 5.57 -5.47
C VAL A 108 -1.53 5.89 -5.37
N TRP A 109 -1.96 6.32 -4.20
CA TRP A 109 -3.32 6.77 -3.93
C TRP A 109 -3.29 8.22 -3.48
N THR A 110 -4.00 9.07 -4.21
CA THR A 110 -4.02 10.52 -3.97
C THR A 110 -5.43 10.98 -3.65
N ALA A 111 -5.63 11.49 -2.44
CA ALA A 111 -6.88 12.11 -2.03
C ALA A 111 -6.96 13.53 -2.59
N LYS A 112 -7.99 13.82 -3.39
CA LYS A 112 -8.35 15.14 -3.89
C LYS A 112 -9.76 15.50 -3.44
N LEU A 113 -10.15 16.77 -3.56
CA LEU A 113 -11.46 17.25 -3.09
C LEU A 113 -12.63 16.52 -3.75
N ASP A 114 -12.51 16.22 -5.05
CA ASP A 114 -13.54 15.60 -5.87
C ASP A 114 -13.51 14.06 -5.83
N GLY A 115 -12.40 13.46 -5.44
CA GLY A 115 -12.32 12.01 -5.31
C GLY A 115 -10.94 11.48 -4.96
N ILE A 116 -10.81 10.16 -5.07
CA ILE A 116 -9.58 9.42 -4.78
C ILE A 116 -9.02 8.91 -6.10
N TYR A 117 -7.77 9.28 -6.37
CA TYR A 117 -7.06 8.98 -7.59
C TYR A 117 -6.05 7.86 -7.37
N PHE A 118 -5.78 7.08 -8.42
CA PHE A 118 -4.92 5.90 -8.36
C PHE A 118 -3.92 5.87 -9.52
N SER A 119 -2.68 5.48 -9.21
CA SER A 119 -1.66 5.10 -10.19
C SER A 119 -0.92 3.83 -9.77
N ARG A 120 -0.41 3.09 -10.77
CA ARG A 120 0.33 1.83 -10.59
C ARG A 120 1.84 2.02 -10.42
N ASP A 121 2.34 3.24 -10.58
CA ASP A 121 3.75 3.61 -10.45
C ASP A 121 3.85 5.13 -10.24
N LEU A 122 5.09 5.65 -10.18
CA LEU A 122 5.35 7.07 -9.94
C LEU A 122 5.29 7.93 -11.21
N ASP A 123 5.44 7.30 -12.38
CA ASP A 123 5.62 8.01 -13.66
C ASP A 123 4.30 8.17 -14.42
N THR A 124 3.30 7.34 -14.10
CA THR A 124 1.97 7.38 -14.69
C THR A 124 1.08 8.38 -13.94
N PRO A 125 0.46 9.34 -14.64
CA PRO A 125 -0.50 10.25 -14.02
C PRO A 125 -1.66 9.48 -13.37
N PRO A 126 -2.05 9.85 -12.14
CA PRO A 126 -3.09 9.12 -11.43
C PRO A 126 -4.47 9.43 -12.04
N VAL A 127 -5.32 8.41 -12.13
CA VAL A 127 -6.67 8.48 -12.70
C VAL A 127 -7.70 8.47 -11.57
N LEU A 128 -8.79 9.20 -11.72
CA LEU A 128 -9.91 9.17 -10.77
C LEU A 128 -10.43 7.73 -10.67
N ALA A 129 -10.28 7.12 -9.49
CA ALA A 129 -10.69 5.74 -9.26
C ALA A 129 -12.03 5.69 -8.53
N LEU A 130 -12.24 6.59 -7.57
CA LEU A 130 -13.37 6.54 -6.63
C LEU A 130 -13.85 7.96 -6.33
N LEU A 131 -15.16 8.11 -6.14
CA LEU A 131 -15.76 9.32 -5.61
C LEU A 131 -15.98 9.17 -4.10
N TRP A 132 -15.89 10.27 -3.36
CA TRP A 132 -16.18 10.26 -1.93
C TRP A 132 -17.63 9.87 -1.67
N SER A 133 -17.84 9.10 -0.60
CA SER A 133 -19.19 8.84 -0.05
C SER A 133 -19.43 9.75 1.13
N LEU A 134 -20.66 10.26 1.27
CA LEU A 134 -21.09 11.00 2.45
C LEU A 134 -21.60 9.99 3.51
N GLY A 135 -21.16 10.14 4.75
CA GLY A 135 -21.60 9.34 5.90
C GLY A 135 -22.72 9.92 6.71
#